data_AF-A0A7W0WFC7-F1
#
_entry.id   AF-A0A7W0WFC7-F1
#
_cell.length_a   1.000
_cell.length_b   1.000
_cell.length_c   1.000
_cell.angle_alpha   90.00
_cell.angle_beta   90.00
_cell.angle_gamma   90.00
#
_symmetry.space_group_name_H-M   'P 1'
#
loop_
_entity.id
_entity.type
_entity.pdbx_description
1 polymer ?
#
loop_
_entity_poly.entity_id
_entity_poly.type
_entity_poly.pdbx_seq_one_letter_code
_entity_poly.pdbx_strand_id
1 'polypeptide(L)'
;MAPELNLGPLLRYAGETDATVWVETDAACEVEVLGHTAKTFEIEGHHYALVRLTDLEPGKTYEYEVSLDGAKVWPDDKSDFPPSVIRTISPDGELNLSYGSCRVSVPHEPPFTLAADAHKDGFERDALQALALRMMREPHERWPDALLLLGDQIYADEVSQGALDFIRSRRDTNEPPGEQVADFEEYT
;
A
#
# COMPACT_ATOMS: atom_id res chain seq x y z
N MET A 1 -13.46 21.29 3.02
CA MET A 1 -11.98 21.38 3.07
C MET A 1 -11.45 20.78 1.77
N ALA A 2 -10.18 20.96 1.42
CA ALA A 2 -9.62 20.20 0.30
C ALA A 2 -9.54 18.71 0.72
N PRO A 3 -9.80 17.77 -0.19
CA PRO A 3 -9.67 16.34 0.11
C PRO A 3 -8.24 15.98 0.49
N GLU A 4 -8.09 15.05 1.42
CA GLU A 4 -6.83 14.51 1.91
C GLU A 4 -6.65 13.05 1.49
N LEU A 5 -5.39 12.62 1.34
CA LEU A 5 -5.04 11.25 1.01
C LEU A 5 -4.97 10.42 2.31
N ASN A 6 -5.87 9.45 2.46
CA ASN A 6 -5.90 8.55 3.62
C ASN A 6 -4.92 7.39 3.45
N LEU A 7 -4.98 6.68 2.32
CA LEU A 7 -4.13 5.53 2.03
C LEU A 7 -3.63 5.52 0.59
N GLY A 8 -2.42 5.00 0.42
CA GLY A 8 -1.72 4.93 -0.85
C GLY A 8 -0.79 6.11 -1.09
N PRO A 9 -0.43 6.38 -2.36
CA PRO A 9 -0.81 5.62 -3.54
C PRO A 9 -0.18 4.23 -3.55
N LEU A 10 -0.94 3.27 -4.06
CA LEU A 10 -0.46 1.92 -4.32
C LEU A 10 -0.51 1.64 -5.83
N LEU A 11 0.66 1.47 -6.44
CA LEU A 11 0.78 0.97 -7.81
C LEU A 11 0.35 -0.50 -7.83
N ARG A 12 -0.90 -0.75 -8.20
CA ARG A 12 -1.52 -2.09 -8.19
C ARG A 12 -1.11 -2.94 -9.38
N TYR A 13 -0.79 -2.29 -10.50
CA TYR A 13 -0.45 -2.95 -11.75
C TYR A 13 0.45 -2.05 -12.59
N ALA A 14 1.46 -2.64 -13.22
CA ALA A 14 2.22 -2.03 -14.31
C ALA A 14 2.42 -3.09 -15.40
N GLY A 15 1.90 -2.80 -16.59
CA GLY A 15 2.00 -3.64 -17.78
C GLY A 15 2.99 -3.07 -18.77
N GLU A 16 2.85 -3.50 -20.03
CA GLU A 16 3.66 -2.99 -21.14
C GLU A 16 3.34 -1.52 -21.46
N THR A 17 2.05 -1.16 -21.52
CA THR A 17 1.61 0.17 -21.97
C THR A 17 0.57 0.82 -21.06
N ASP A 18 0.27 0.19 -19.92
CA ASP A 18 -0.73 0.66 -18.99
C ASP A 18 -0.34 0.36 -17.54
N ALA A 19 -0.94 1.11 -16.62
CA ALA A 19 -0.71 0.97 -15.19
C ALA A 19 -1.99 1.33 -14.41
N THR A 20 -2.10 0.87 -13.17
CA THR A 20 -3.21 1.25 -12.29
C THR A 20 -2.68 1.67 -10.92
N VAL A 21 -3.06 2.88 -10.51
CA VAL A 21 -2.80 3.40 -9.17
C VAL A 21 -4.09 3.40 -8.38
N TRP A 22 -4.02 2.86 -7.17
CA TRP A 22 -5.12 2.85 -6.20
C TRP A 22 -4.83 3.85 -5.07
N VAL A 23 -5.86 4.58 -4.64
CA VAL A 23 -5.82 5.47 -3.48
C VAL A 23 -7.13 5.39 -2.68
N GLU A 24 -7.06 5.77 -1.41
CA GLU A 24 -8.21 6.13 -0.58
C GLU A 24 -8.11 7.60 -0.15
N THR A 25 -9.23 8.30 -0.15
CA THR A 25 -9.36 9.72 0.22
C THR A 25 -10.42 9.92 1.29
N ASP A 26 -10.33 11.01 2.05
CA ASP A 26 -11.26 11.35 3.14
C ASP A 26 -12.64 11.83 2.64
N ALA A 27 -12.74 12.25 1.39
CA ALA A 27 -13.95 12.76 0.76
C ALA A 27 -13.99 12.43 -0.74
N ALA A 28 -15.19 12.50 -1.32
CA ALA A 28 -15.37 12.37 -2.76
C ALA A 28 -14.63 13.48 -3.52
N CYS A 29 -13.70 13.10 -4.38
CA CYS A 29 -12.89 13.99 -5.22
C CYS A 29 -12.52 13.37 -6.57
N GLU A 30 -11.85 14.15 -7.43
CA GLU A 30 -11.14 13.68 -8.61
C GLU A 30 -9.65 13.47 -8.30
N VAL A 31 -9.12 12.32 -8.69
CA VAL A 31 -7.71 11.92 -8.50
C VAL A 31 -7.00 11.98 -9.83
N GLU A 32 -5.83 12.61 -9.88
CA GLU A 32 -4.99 12.70 -11.07
C GLU A 32 -3.62 12.06 -10.84
N VAL A 33 -3.16 11.26 -11.82
CA VAL A 33 -1.81 10.70 -11.92
C VAL A 33 -1.33 10.79 -13.37
N LEU A 34 -0.20 11.45 -13.61
CA LEU A 34 0.38 11.64 -14.96
C LEU A 34 -0.62 12.18 -16.00
N GLY A 35 -1.50 13.10 -15.60
CA GLY A 35 -2.54 13.66 -16.48
C GLY A 35 -3.73 12.75 -16.74
N HIS A 36 -3.77 11.55 -16.17
CA HIS A 36 -4.94 10.67 -16.17
C HIS A 36 -5.77 10.89 -14.92
N THR A 37 -7.09 10.99 -15.07
CA THR A 37 -8.01 11.31 -13.98
C THR A 37 -9.01 10.19 -13.73
N ALA A 38 -9.39 9.98 -12.46
CA ALA A 38 -10.54 9.17 -12.08
C ALA A 38 -11.31 9.83 -10.93
N LYS A 39 -12.63 9.74 -10.96
CA LYS A 39 -13.46 10.11 -9.79
C LYS A 39 -13.45 8.98 -8.78
N THR A 40 -13.45 9.38 -7.51
CA THR A 40 -13.65 8.44 -6.41
C THR A 40 -15.03 7.78 -6.46
N PHE A 41 -15.11 6.56 -5.94
CA PHE A 41 -16.35 5.83 -5.68
C PHE A 41 -16.38 5.44 -4.19
N GLU A 42 -17.59 5.26 -3.66
CA GLU A 42 -17.78 5.03 -2.22
C GLU A 42 -18.08 3.55 -1.93
N ILE A 43 -17.43 2.99 -0.91
CA ILE A 43 -17.74 1.70 -0.31
C ILE A 43 -17.76 1.88 1.20
N GLU A 44 -18.87 1.55 1.86
CA GLU A 44 -19.01 1.64 3.33
C GLU A 44 -18.62 3.01 3.92
N GLY A 45 -18.83 4.11 3.18
CA GLY A 45 -18.46 5.47 3.63
C GLY A 45 -17.01 5.89 3.34
N HIS A 46 -16.21 5.02 2.72
CA HIS A 46 -14.83 5.32 2.30
C HIS A 46 -14.76 5.64 0.80
N HIS A 47 -13.90 6.57 0.42
CA HIS A 47 -13.76 7.02 -0.96
C HIS A 47 -12.49 6.47 -1.60
N TYR A 48 -12.65 5.68 -2.66
CA TYR A 48 -11.55 5.03 -3.38
C TYR A 48 -11.45 5.50 -4.81
N ALA A 49 -10.25 5.55 -5.37
CA ALA A 49 -10.06 5.69 -6.80
C ALA A 49 -9.12 4.62 -7.36
N LEU A 50 -9.43 4.17 -8.58
CA LEU A 50 -8.55 3.36 -9.43
C LEU A 50 -8.22 4.19 -10.67
N VAL A 51 -7.08 4.87 -10.65
CA VAL A 51 -6.61 5.66 -11.79
C VAL A 51 -5.93 4.72 -12.76
N ARG A 52 -6.57 4.50 -13.92
CA ARG A 52 -6.00 3.70 -15.01
C ARG A 52 -5.23 4.62 -15.96
N LEU A 53 -3.94 4.38 -16.06
CA LEU A 53 -3.05 5.04 -17.01
C LEU A 53 -2.97 4.19 -18.27
N THR A 54 -3.04 4.81 -19.44
CA THR A 54 -2.92 4.16 -20.74
C THR A 54 -1.89 4.87 -21.59
N ASP A 55 -1.56 4.30 -22.74
CA ASP A 55 -0.69 4.93 -23.73
C ASP A 55 0.73 5.23 -23.21
N LEU A 56 1.18 4.43 -22.22
CA LEU A 56 2.56 4.46 -21.75
C LEU A 56 3.46 3.74 -22.75
N GLU A 57 4.66 4.27 -22.96
CA GLU A 57 5.72 3.61 -23.71
C GLU A 57 6.24 2.36 -22.96
N PRO A 58 6.45 1.21 -23.64
CA PRO A 58 7.04 0.01 -23.05
C PRO A 58 8.46 0.20 -22.54
N GLY A 59 8.81 -0.52 -21.46
CA GLY A 59 10.17 -0.53 -20.89
C GLY A 59 10.66 0.81 -20.35
N LYS A 60 9.76 1.76 -20.04
CA LYS A 60 10.10 3.11 -19.61
C LYS A 60 9.77 3.31 -18.13
N THR A 61 10.48 4.23 -17.50
CA THR A 61 10.24 4.69 -16.14
C THR A 61 9.59 6.07 -16.16
N TYR A 62 8.53 6.25 -15.38
CA TYR A 62 7.82 7.51 -15.18
C TYR A 62 7.81 7.84 -13.70
N GLU A 63 8.44 8.94 -13.30
CA GLU A 63 8.17 9.54 -11.99
C GLU A 63 6.74 10.09 -11.97
N TYR A 64 6.00 9.84 -10.89
CA TYR A 64 4.62 10.31 -10.78
C TYR A 64 4.34 10.97 -9.43
N GLU A 65 3.37 11.86 -9.47
CA GLU A 65 2.75 12.52 -8.32
C GLU A 65 1.26 12.17 -8.33
N VAL A 66 0.59 12.37 -7.18
CA VAL A 66 -0.86 12.27 -7.08
C VAL A 66 -1.43 13.61 -6.68
N SER A 67 -2.47 14.05 -7.38
CA SER A 67 -3.24 15.24 -7.01
C SER A 67 -4.71 14.90 -6.75
N LEU A 68 -5.31 15.55 -5.76
CA LEU A 68 -6.74 15.49 -5.46
C LEU A 68 -7.36 16.86 -5.75
N ASP A 69 -8.37 16.91 -6.62
CA ASP A 69 -8.98 18.16 -7.11
C ASP A 69 -7.95 19.21 -7.57
N GLY A 70 -6.85 18.75 -8.17
CA GLY A 70 -5.74 19.57 -8.67
C GLY A 70 -4.70 19.98 -7.63
N ALA A 71 -4.86 19.60 -6.35
CA ALA A 71 -3.85 19.82 -5.32
C ALA A 71 -2.96 18.59 -5.15
N LYS A 72 -1.64 18.73 -5.33
CA LYS A 72 -0.68 17.64 -5.09
C LYS A 72 -0.72 17.20 -3.63
N VAL A 73 -0.89 15.89 -3.41
CA VAL A 73 -0.90 15.25 -2.07
C VAL A 73 0.17 14.18 -1.92
N TRP A 74 0.80 13.74 -3.02
CA TRP A 74 1.86 12.74 -2.99
C TRP A 74 2.97 13.06 -4.01
N PRO A 75 4.25 12.81 -3.68
CA PRO A 75 4.75 12.40 -2.36
C PRO A 75 4.61 13.51 -1.31
N ASP A 76 4.62 13.14 -0.03
CA ASP A 76 4.78 14.11 1.07
C ASP A 76 6.14 14.82 0.90
N ASP A 77 6.14 16.15 0.91
CA ASP A 77 7.33 16.98 0.78
C ASP A 77 8.39 16.72 1.87
N LYS A 78 8.01 16.08 2.98
CA LYS A 78 8.91 15.67 4.07
C LYS A 78 9.48 14.26 3.90
N SER A 79 9.08 13.53 2.87
CA SER A 79 9.52 12.16 2.66
C SER A 79 11.00 12.08 2.29
N ASP A 80 11.75 11.21 2.97
CA ASP A 80 13.15 10.89 2.63
C ASP A 80 13.26 9.84 1.50
N PHE A 81 12.13 9.32 1.00
CA PHE A 81 12.11 8.35 -0.09
C PHE A 81 12.32 9.02 -1.46
N PRO A 82 12.92 8.31 -2.44
CA PRO A 82 13.00 8.83 -3.81
C PRO A 82 11.59 9.01 -4.41
N PRO A 83 11.45 9.79 -5.50
CA PRO A 83 10.20 9.91 -6.23
C PRO A 83 9.58 8.55 -6.55
N SER A 84 8.26 8.46 -6.42
CA SER A 84 7.55 7.24 -6.80
C SER A 84 7.59 7.08 -8.32
N VAL A 85 7.79 5.85 -8.79
CA VAL A 85 7.87 5.56 -10.22
C VAL A 85 6.91 4.47 -10.65
N ILE A 86 6.44 4.59 -11.90
CA ILE A 86 5.82 3.52 -12.68
C ILE A 86 6.87 3.04 -13.67
N ARG A 87 7.18 1.75 -13.64
CA ARG A 87 8.10 1.10 -14.60
C ARG A 87 7.30 0.16 -15.48
N THR A 88 7.12 0.50 -16.75
CA THR A 88 6.43 -0.38 -17.70
C THR A 88 7.31 -1.56 -18.10
N ILE A 89 6.68 -2.70 -18.36
CA ILE A 89 7.36 -3.94 -18.72
C ILE A 89 7.92 -3.82 -20.14
N SER A 90 9.16 -4.26 -20.33
CA SER A 90 9.75 -4.46 -21.67
C SER A 90 9.34 -5.84 -22.21
N PRO A 91 8.69 -5.96 -23.39
CA PRO A 91 8.20 -7.24 -23.91
C PRO A 91 9.26 -8.33 -24.05
N ASP A 92 10.49 -7.94 -24.37
CA ASP A 92 11.62 -8.83 -24.59
C ASP A 92 12.61 -8.82 -23.41
N GLY A 93 12.22 -8.21 -22.29
CA GLY A 93 13.06 -8.06 -21.09
C GLY A 93 13.01 -9.26 -20.14
N GLU A 94 14.01 -9.35 -19.25
CA GLU A 94 13.93 -10.22 -18.08
C GLU A 94 12.96 -9.62 -17.06
N LEU A 95 12.12 -10.48 -16.46
CA LEU A 95 11.17 -10.09 -15.42
C LEU A 95 11.69 -10.50 -14.03
N ASN A 96 12.02 -9.52 -13.20
CA ASN A 96 12.45 -9.73 -11.82
C ASN A 96 11.27 -9.62 -10.86
N LEU A 97 10.89 -10.75 -10.27
CA LEU A 97 9.78 -10.82 -9.32
C LEU A 97 10.31 -10.97 -7.90
N SER A 98 9.80 -10.14 -6.99
CA SER A 98 9.81 -10.45 -5.55
C SER A 98 8.44 -11.02 -5.18
N TYR A 99 8.40 -12.09 -4.41
CA TYR A 99 7.14 -12.72 -4.01
C TYR A 99 7.14 -13.12 -2.54
N GLY A 100 5.95 -13.21 -1.96
CA GLY A 100 5.79 -13.60 -0.56
C GLY A 100 4.32 -13.71 -0.16
N SER A 101 4.09 -14.18 1.05
CA SER A 101 2.77 -14.31 1.68
C SER A 101 2.90 -14.07 3.19
N CYS A 102 1.78 -14.13 3.90
CA CYS A 102 1.74 -14.22 5.36
C CYS A 102 2.51 -13.09 6.07
N ARG A 103 2.36 -11.86 5.55
CA ARG A 103 3.04 -10.70 6.13
C ARG A 103 2.27 -10.25 7.36
N VAL A 104 2.95 -10.20 8.50
CA VAL A 104 2.44 -9.58 9.72
C VAL A 104 3.11 -8.21 9.87
N SER A 105 2.32 -7.14 9.78
CA SER A 105 2.83 -5.77 9.92
C SER A 105 2.82 -5.36 11.39
N VAL A 106 4.01 -5.25 11.99
CA VAL A 106 4.24 -4.79 13.37
C VAL A 106 5.18 -3.58 13.38
N PRO A 107 5.25 -2.80 14.48
CA PRO A 107 6.19 -1.70 14.57
C PRO A 107 7.64 -2.14 14.28
N HIS A 108 8.38 -1.33 13.54
CA HIS A 108 9.74 -1.66 13.13
C HIS A 108 10.80 -1.27 14.17
N GLU A 109 10.52 -1.56 15.44
CA GLU A 109 11.37 -1.29 16.59
C GLU A 109 11.35 -2.45 17.61
N PRO A 110 12.34 -2.57 18.52
CA PRO A 110 12.27 -3.54 19.60
C PRO A 110 11.02 -3.34 20.49
N PRO A 111 10.38 -4.42 20.98
CA PRO A 111 10.81 -5.81 20.86
C PRO A 111 10.38 -6.51 19.56
N PHE A 112 9.55 -5.88 18.72
CA PHE A 112 8.97 -6.50 17.53
C PHE A 112 10.02 -6.94 16.50
N THR A 113 11.13 -6.22 16.38
CA THR A 113 12.22 -6.60 15.47
C THR A 113 13.14 -7.70 16.02
N LEU A 114 12.90 -8.20 17.23
CA LEU A 114 13.64 -9.32 17.80
C LEU A 114 13.15 -10.65 17.21
N ALA A 115 13.97 -11.70 17.32
CA ALA A 115 13.56 -13.04 16.95
C ALA A 115 12.44 -13.56 17.87
N ALA A 116 11.55 -14.37 17.29
CA ALA A 116 10.40 -14.93 18.02
C ALA A 116 10.81 -15.83 19.21
N ASP A 117 11.99 -16.45 19.15
CA ASP A 117 12.54 -17.23 20.27
C ASP A 117 13.18 -16.36 21.37
N ALA A 118 13.48 -15.09 21.07
CA ALA A 118 14.05 -14.13 22.01
C ALA A 118 12.97 -13.30 22.74
N HIS A 119 11.81 -13.07 22.12
CA HIS A 119 10.70 -12.34 22.73
C HIS A 119 9.35 -12.83 22.20
N LYS A 120 8.33 -12.92 23.08
CA LYS A 120 6.98 -13.39 22.71
C LYS A 120 6.30 -12.53 21.63
N ASP A 121 6.68 -11.27 21.53
CA ASP A 121 6.18 -10.30 20.54
C ASP A 121 7.21 -10.06 19.41
N GLY A 122 8.21 -10.93 19.25
CA GLY A 122 9.25 -10.81 18.22
C GLY A 122 8.84 -11.41 16.88
N PHE A 123 8.96 -10.64 15.81
CA PHE A 123 8.59 -10.99 14.43
C PHE A 123 9.76 -10.84 13.44
N GLU A 124 10.98 -10.63 13.95
CA GLU A 124 12.16 -10.29 13.15
C GLU A 124 11.94 -9.03 12.29
N ARG A 125 12.76 -8.83 11.25
CA ARG A 125 12.66 -7.66 10.38
C ARG A 125 11.68 -7.92 9.25
N ASP A 126 10.76 -6.98 9.03
CA ASP A 126 9.82 -7.02 7.92
C ASP A 126 10.56 -7.03 6.56
N ALA A 127 10.25 -8.03 5.74
CA ALA A 127 10.91 -8.22 4.44
C ALA A 127 10.58 -7.11 3.43
N LEU A 128 9.37 -6.55 3.44
CA LEU A 128 8.99 -5.42 2.59
C LEU A 128 9.68 -4.14 3.05
N GLN A 129 9.83 -3.94 4.36
CA GLN A 129 10.62 -2.81 4.88
C GLN A 129 12.09 -2.94 4.46
N ALA A 130 12.68 -4.13 4.61
CA ALA A 130 14.06 -4.38 4.18
C ALA A 130 14.23 -4.16 2.66
N LEU A 131 13.26 -4.60 1.86
CA LEU A 131 13.23 -4.37 0.42
C LEU A 131 13.17 -2.86 0.09
N ALA A 132 12.27 -2.12 0.73
CA ALA A 132 12.12 -0.68 0.54
C ALA A 132 13.42 0.07 0.89
N LEU A 133 14.04 -0.24 2.04
CA LEU A 133 15.32 0.36 2.46
C LEU A 133 16.48 0.01 1.53
N ARG A 134 16.47 -1.19 0.92
CA ARG A 134 17.42 -1.57 -0.12
C ARG A 134 17.19 -0.76 -1.40
N MET A 135 15.94 -0.66 -1.86
CA MET A 135 15.55 0.09 -3.05
C MET A 135 15.96 1.57 -2.94
N MET A 136 15.83 2.20 -1.77
CA MET A 136 16.29 3.58 -1.53
C MET A 136 17.79 3.80 -1.83
N ARG A 137 18.60 2.75 -1.83
CA ARG A 137 20.07 2.81 -2.00
C ARG A 137 20.55 2.25 -3.32
N GLU A 138 19.64 1.72 -4.12
CA GLU A 138 19.94 1.07 -5.40
C GLU A 138 19.25 1.82 -6.54
N PRO A 139 19.85 1.87 -7.74
CA PRO A 139 19.20 2.48 -8.89
C PRO A 139 18.01 1.63 -9.36
N HIS A 140 17.06 2.25 -10.08
CA HIS A 140 15.77 1.64 -10.46
C HIS A 140 15.94 0.31 -11.21
N GLU A 141 17.01 0.12 -11.98
CA GLU A 141 17.29 -1.10 -12.73
C GLU A 141 17.55 -2.33 -11.83
N ARG A 142 17.84 -2.12 -10.54
CA ARG A 142 18.03 -3.18 -9.55
C ARG A 142 16.74 -3.49 -8.77
N TRP A 143 15.71 -2.67 -8.91
CA TRP A 143 14.45 -2.87 -8.22
C TRP A 143 13.67 -4.02 -8.86
N PRO A 144 12.87 -4.78 -8.08
CA PRO A 144 11.97 -5.76 -8.66
C PRO A 144 10.98 -5.06 -9.61
N ASP A 145 10.62 -5.75 -10.69
CA ASP A 145 9.65 -5.27 -11.67
C ASP A 145 8.21 -5.45 -11.17
N ALA A 146 7.96 -6.46 -10.33
CA ALA A 146 6.70 -6.60 -9.60
C ALA A 146 6.86 -7.30 -8.25
N LEU A 147 5.90 -7.02 -7.37
CA LEU A 147 5.68 -7.71 -6.10
C LEU A 147 4.47 -8.64 -6.24
N LEU A 148 4.69 -9.96 -6.13
CA LEU A 148 3.61 -10.94 -6.14
C LEU A 148 3.27 -11.38 -4.70
N LEU A 149 2.13 -10.89 -4.22
CA LEU A 149 1.59 -11.24 -2.90
C LEU A 149 0.62 -12.41 -3.02
N LEU A 150 0.97 -13.55 -2.42
CA LEU A 150 0.32 -14.85 -2.63
C LEU A 150 -0.86 -15.14 -1.67
N GLY A 151 -1.29 -14.17 -0.87
CA GLY A 151 -2.33 -14.35 0.16
C GLY A 151 -1.83 -14.07 1.58
N ASP A 152 -2.78 -13.90 2.49
CA ASP A 152 -2.55 -13.57 3.90
C ASP A 152 -1.80 -12.25 4.09
N GLN A 153 -2.32 -11.19 3.46
CA GLN A 153 -1.83 -9.81 3.62
C GLN A 153 -2.50 -9.11 4.81
N ILE A 154 -3.66 -9.59 5.20
CA ILE A 154 -4.45 -9.13 6.34
C ILE A 154 -5.02 -10.36 7.05
N TYR A 155 -5.13 -10.27 8.37
CA TYR A 155 -5.66 -11.32 9.23
C TYR A 155 -6.86 -10.77 10.00
N ALA A 156 -7.99 -11.46 9.92
CA ALA A 156 -9.22 -11.08 10.60
C ALA A 156 -9.28 -11.65 12.03
N ASP A 157 -8.62 -12.79 12.23
CA ASP A 157 -8.62 -13.58 13.46
C ASP A 157 -7.40 -13.32 14.35
N GLU A 158 -6.30 -12.87 13.76
CA GLU A 158 -5.07 -12.46 14.45
C GLU A 158 -4.81 -10.96 14.28
N VAL A 159 -5.51 -10.15 15.09
CA VAL A 159 -5.43 -8.68 15.02
C VAL A 159 -4.30 -8.11 15.88
N SER A 160 -3.76 -6.96 15.46
CA SER A 160 -2.81 -6.19 16.28
C SER A 160 -3.47 -5.65 17.55
N GLN A 161 -2.68 -5.29 18.56
CA GLN A 161 -3.24 -4.71 19.80
C GLN A 161 -4.03 -3.42 19.53
N GLY A 162 -3.57 -2.58 18.59
CA GLY A 162 -4.29 -1.35 18.22
C GLY A 162 -5.65 -1.64 17.58
N ALA A 163 -5.71 -2.61 16.66
CA ALA A 163 -6.95 -3.07 16.07
C ALA A 163 -7.88 -3.70 17.12
N LEU A 164 -7.34 -4.49 18.05
CA LEU A 164 -8.10 -5.07 19.15
C LEU A 164 -8.72 -4.00 20.06
N ASP A 165 -7.96 -2.97 20.39
CA ASP A 165 -8.43 -1.85 21.21
C ASP A 165 -9.54 -1.07 20.47
N PHE A 166 -9.42 -0.90 19.15
CA PHE A 166 -10.45 -0.31 18.31
C PHE A 166 -11.74 -1.16 18.29
N ILE A 167 -11.63 -2.48 18.06
CA ILE A 167 -12.75 -3.42 18.09
C ILE A 167 -13.51 -3.34 19.44
N ARG A 168 -12.78 -3.43 20.56
CA ARG A 168 -13.34 -3.36 21.92
C ARG A 168 -14.02 -2.02 22.22
N SER A 169 -13.63 -0.95 21.54
CA SER A 169 -14.26 0.36 21.69
C SER A 169 -15.62 0.46 20.98
N ARG A 170 -15.88 -0.40 19.98
CA ARG A 170 -17.05 -0.33 19.11
C ARG A 170 -18.17 -1.31 19.50
N ARG A 171 -17.83 -2.48 20.01
CA ARG A 171 -18.81 -3.54 20.33
C ARG A 171 -18.38 -4.43 21.48
N ASP A 172 -19.34 -5.20 22.01
CA ASP A 172 -19.10 -6.22 23.02
C ASP A 172 -18.41 -7.44 22.40
N THR A 173 -17.17 -7.72 22.80
CA THR A 173 -16.38 -8.85 22.30
C THR A 173 -16.63 -10.16 23.07
N ASN A 174 -17.61 -10.20 23.99
CA ASN A 174 -18.08 -11.45 24.58
C ASN A 174 -19.06 -12.20 23.65
N GLU A 175 -19.63 -11.49 22.67
CA GLU A 175 -20.49 -12.06 21.63
C GLU A 175 -19.68 -12.39 20.37
N PRO A 176 -20.06 -13.42 19.57
CA PRO A 176 -19.40 -13.71 18.29
C PRO A 176 -19.36 -12.49 17.34
N PRO A 177 -18.26 -12.26 16.59
CA PRO A 177 -17.09 -13.13 16.43
C PRO A 177 -15.99 -12.92 17.49
N GLY A 178 -16.31 -12.29 18.62
CA GLY A 178 -15.38 -12.07 19.70
C GLY A 178 -14.38 -10.97 19.37
N GLU A 179 -13.09 -11.26 19.48
CA GLU A 179 -11.99 -10.31 19.24
C GLU A 179 -11.53 -10.25 17.77
N GLN A 180 -12.19 -11.01 16.89
CA GLN A 180 -11.92 -11.03 15.46
C GLN A 180 -12.66 -9.90 14.75
N VAL A 181 -12.15 -9.47 13.60
CA VAL A 181 -12.79 -8.46 12.73
C VAL A 181 -14.19 -8.93 12.29
N ALA A 182 -15.20 -8.09 12.51
CA ALA A 182 -16.60 -8.38 12.25
C ALA A 182 -17.18 -7.63 11.04
N ASP A 183 -16.66 -6.45 10.73
CA ASP A 183 -17.16 -5.60 9.65
C ASP A 183 -16.03 -4.86 8.91
N PHE A 184 -16.41 -4.08 7.90
CA PHE A 184 -15.47 -3.36 7.04
C PHE A 184 -14.64 -2.33 7.81
N GLU A 185 -15.29 -1.60 8.70
CA GLU A 185 -14.69 -0.48 9.43
C GLU A 185 -13.61 -0.97 10.40
N GLU A 186 -13.75 -2.18 10.94
CA GLU A 186 -12.73 -2.81 11.79
C GLU A 186 -11.40 -3.16 11.05
N TYR A 187 -11.31 -2.94 9.73
CA TYR A 187 -10.06 -2.99 8.95
C TYR A 187 -9.35 -1.63 8.78
N THR A 188 -9.92 -0.54 9.31
CA THR A 188 -9.49 0.83 9.02
C THR A 188 -8.68 1.47 10.15
#